data_AF-A0A3M3ASW0-F1
#
_entry.id   AF-A0A3M3ASW0-F1
#
_cell.length_a   1.000
_cell.length_b   1.000
_cell.length_c   1.000
_cell.angle_alpha   90.00
_cell.angle_beta   90.00
_cell.angle_gamma   90.00
#
_symmetry.space_group_name_H-M   'P 1'
#
loop_
_entity.id
_entity.type
_entity.pdbx_description
1 polymer ?
#
loop_
_entity_poly.entity_id
_entity_poly.type
_entity_poly.pdbx_seq_one_letter_code
_entity_poly.pdbx_strand_id
1 'polypeptide(L)'
;TLALGTIAGAGVRSYLCVRGGLDVPDYLGSKSTFTLGQFGGHGGRALRAGDVLHIARLVDRTAGQKIADEQLDALQDVRQIRVIYGPHAAPEYFTESYIETFFATDWE
;
A
#
# COMPACT_ATOMS: atom_id res chain seq x y z
N THR A 1 15.79 -10.58 -16.89
CA THR A 1 15.69 -9.57 -15.81
C THR A 1 14.25 -9.10 -15.73
N LEU A 2 13.73 -8.83 -14.53
CA LEU A 2 12.39 -8.23 -14.35
C LEU A 2 12.55 -6.70 -14.30
N ALA A 3 11.69 -5.98 -15.00
CA ALA A 3 11.60 -4.53 -14.93
C ALA A 3 10.12 -4.12 -14.81
N LEU A 4 9.83 -3.23 -13.87
CA LEU A 4 8.54 -2.58 -13.72
C LEU A 4 8.73 -1.11 -14.07
N GLY A 5 7.98 -0.63 -15.06
CA GLY A 5 8.05 0.75 -15.53
C GLY A 5 7.19 1.69 -14.68
N THR A 6 6.95 2.89 -15.22
CA THR A 6 5.98 3.83 -14.66
C THR A 6 4.59 3.22 -14.67
N ILE A 7 3.78 3.50 -13.64
CA ILE A 7 2.36 3.13 -13.63
C ILE A 7 1.68 3.89 -14.76
N ALA A 8 1.01 3.17 -15.66
CA ALA A 8 0.21 3.71 -16.74
C ALA A 8 -1.28 3.49 -16.43
N GLY A 9 -2.10 4.52 -16.55
CA GLY A 9 -3.52 4.48 -16.17
C GLY A 9 -3.75 4.76 -14.69
N ALA A 10 -4.85 4.23 -14.14
CA ALA A 10 -5.28 4.51 -12.78
C ALA A 10 -4.39 3.86 -11.71
N GLY A 11 -4.20 4.56 -10.59
CA GLY A 11 -3.45 4.08 -9.42
C GLY A 11 -2.09 4.74 -9.22
N VAL A 12 -1.47 4.45 -8.07
CA VAL A 12 -0.22 5.14 -7.62
C VAL A 12 0.84 4.16 -7.11
N ARG A 13 0.45 2.92 -6.78
CA ARG A 13 1.35 1.92 -6.17
C ARG A 13 1.17 0.57 -6.85
N SER A 14 2.27 -0.17 -6.96
CA SER A 14 2.30 -1.57 -7.36
C SER A 14 3.13 -2.37 -6.36
N TYR A 15 2.92 -3.68 -6.31
CA TYR A 15 3.58 -4.58 -5.37
C TYR A 15 4.22 -5.73 -6.14
N LEU A 16 5.50 -5.99 -5.84
CA LEU A 16 6.21 -7.18 -6.28
C LEU A 16 6.36 -8.12 -5.09
N CYS A 17 5.68 -9.26 -5.15
CA CYS A 17 5.80 -10.32 -4.16
C CYS A 17 6.67 -11.45 -4.71
N VAL A 18 7.53 -12.01 -3.86
CA VAL A 18 8.34 -13.19 -4.18
C VAL A 18 7.97 -14.33 -3.25
N ARG A 19 7.95 -15.56 -3.78
CA ARG A 19 7.62 -16.75 -3.00
C ARG A 19 8.61 -16.91 -1.84
N GLY A 20 8.08 -17.07 -0.62
CA GLY A 20 8.89 -17.16 0.60
C GLY A 20 9.27 -15.81 1.21
N GLY A 21 9.03 -14.70 0.51
CA GLY A 21 9.29 -13.35 1.01
C GLY A 21 10.76 -12.91 0.94
N LEU A 22 10.98 -11.66 1.32
CA LEU A 22 12.31 -11.06 1.44
C LEU A 22 12.91 -11.42 2.81
N ASP A 23 14.18 -11.81 2.80
CA ASP A 23 14.95 -12.08 4.01
C ASP A 23 15.55 -10.77 4.55
N VAL A 24 14.83 -10.16 5.48
CA VAL A 24 15.24 -8.96 6.21
C VAL A 24 14.95 -9.14 7.71
N PRO A 25 15.75 -8.53 8.61
CA PRO A 25 15.52 -8.63 10.05
C PRO A 25 14.16 -8.08 10.47
N ASP A 26 13.60 -8.64 11.54
CA ASP A 26 12.44 -8.05 12.20
C ASP A 26 12.85 -6.84 13.06
N TYR A 27 12.02 -5.82 13.04
CA TYR A 27 12.10 -4.67 13.94
C TYR A 27 10.73 -4.44 14.55
N LEU A 28 10.64 -4.46 15.88
CA LEU A 28 9.36 -4.41 16.62
C LEU A 28 8.32 -5.44 16.11
N GLY A 29 8.78 -6.63 15.73
CA GLY A 29 7.93 -7.72 15.23
C GLY A 29 7.43 -7.56 13.80
N SER A 30 8.01 -6.64 13.01
CA SER A 30 7.63 -6.41 11.62
C SER A 30 8.84 -6.26 10.69
N LYS A 31 8.64 -6.57 9.41
CA LYS A 31 9.59 -6.32 8.31
C LYS A 31 9.29 -5.03 7.53
N SER A 32 8.24 -4.30 7.91
CA SER A 32 7.87 -3.03 7.26
C SER A 32 8.97 -1.98 7.41
N THR A 33 9.12 -1.13 6.40
CA THR A 33 10.10 -0.03 6.42
C THR A 33 9.42 1.25 6.88
N PHE A 34 9.97 1.90 7.91
CA PHE A 34 9.63 3.27 8.25
C PHE A 34 10.78 4.19 7.86
N THR A 35 10.66 4.80 6.68
CA THR A 35 11.74 5.60 6.07
C THR A 35 12.09 6.85 6.87
N LEU A 36 11.10 7.53 7.48
CA LEU A 36 11.34 8.72 8.29
C LEU A 36 12.11 8.38 9.57
N GLY A 37 11.76 7.26 10.23
CA GLY A 37 12.46 6.77 11.42
C GLY A 37 13.73 5.97 11.10
N GLN A 38 13.99 5.69 9.83
CA GLN A 38 15.17 4.96 9.33
C GLN A 38 15.34 3.55 9.91
N PHE A 39 14.26 2.79 10.06
CA PHE A 39 14.32 1.41 10.55
C PHE A 39 13.37 0.46 9.83
N GLY A 40 13.61 -0.84 10.03
CA GLY A 40 12.88 -1.93 9.39
C GLY A 40 13.23 -2.11 7.90
N GLY A 41 12.70 -3.17 7.30
CA GLY A 41 12.97 -3.54 5.91
C GLY A 41 14.45 -3.64 5.55
N HIS A 42 14.82 -3.18 4.35
CA HIS A 42 16.20 -3.18 3.88
C HIS A 42 16.93 -1.91 4.33
N GLY A 43 17.59 -1.99 5.50
CA GLY A 43 18.43 -0.90 6.01
C GLY A 43 17.67 0.38 6.36
N GLY A 44 16.36 0.29 6.65
CA GLY A 44 15.55 1.44 7.08
C GLY A 44 15.25 2.46 5.98
N ARG A 45 15.43 2.12 4.71
CA ARG A 45 15.33 3.08 3.60
C ARG A 45 14.68 2.49 2.35
N ALA A 46 14.35 3.38 1.42
CA ALA A 46 14.05 2.96 0.05
C ALA A 46 15.25 2.26 -0.59
N LEU A 47 14.96 1.34 -1.52
CA LEU A 47 15.97 0.63 -2.31
C LEU A 47 16.76 1.62 -3.17
N ARG A 48 18.01 1.24 -3.46
CA ARG A 48 18.96 1.99 -4.28
C ARG A 48 19.59 1.05 -5.30
N ALA A 49 20.13 1.63 -6.37
CA ALA A 49 20.89 0.87 -7.35
C ALA A 49 22.07 0.15 -6.66
N GLY A 50 22.22 -1.14 -6.96
CA GLY A 50 23.26 -1.99 -6.36
C GLY A 50 22.85 -2.70 -5.07
N ASP A 51 21.66 -2.42 -4.51
CA ASP A 51 21.17 -3.18 -3.36
C ASP A 51 20.97 -4.66 -3.72
N VAL A 52 21.35 -5.54 -2.79
CA VAL A 52 21.16 -6.99 -2.88
C VAL A 52 20.16 -7.41 -1.81
N LEU A 53 19.00 -7.89 -2.27
CA LEU A 53 17.95 -8.43 -1.41
C LEU A 53 18.04 -9.94 -1.38
N HIS A 54 18.23 -10.49 -0.19
CA HIS A 54 18.17 -11.93 0.01
C HIS A 54 16.69 -12.36 0.07
N ILE A 55 16.43 -13.57 -0.42
CA ILE A 55 15.11 -14.19 -0.40
C ILE A 55 15.23 -15.55 0.26
N ALA A 56 14.14 -16.02 0.84
CA ALA A 56 14.09 -17.37 1.38
C ALA A 56 14.41 -18.39 0.28
N ARG A 57 15.09 -19.48 0.66
CA ARG A 57 15.39 -20.58 -0.25
C ARG A 57 14.08 -21.13 -0.84
N LEU A 58 14.01 -21.22 -2.16
CA LEU A 58 12.86 -21.81 -2.84
C LEU A 58 12.83 -23.33 -2.57
N VAL A 59 11.87 -23.76 -1.75
CA VAL A 59 11.65 -25.19 -1.45
C VAL A 59 10.59 -25.80 -2.38
N ASP A 60 9.56 -25.03 -2.73
CA ASP A 60 8.48 -25.45 -3.62
C ASP A 60 8.48 -24.61 -4.91
N ARG A 61 8.52 -25.30 -6.05
CA ARG A 61 8.61 -24.72 -7.40
C ARG A 61 7.28 -24.76 -8.16
N THR A 62 6.20 -25.21 -7.53
CA THR A 62 4.87 -25.18 -8.13
C THR A 62 4.47 -23.75 -8.50
N ALA A 63 3.70 -23.62 -9.57
CA ALA A 63 3.11 -22.33 -9.92
C ALA A 63 2.03 -21.96 -8.88
N GLY A 64 1.96 -20.68 -8.53
CA GLY A 64 0.88 -20.15 -7.70
C GLY A 64 -0.44 -20.04 -8.46
N GLN A 65 -1.48 -19.61 -7.75
CA GLN A 65 -2.78 -19.29 -8.36
C GLN A 65 -2.76 -17.85 -8.90
N LYS A 66 -3.56 -17.61 -9.94
CA LYS A 66 -3.89 -16.28 -10.41
C LYS A 66 -5.21 -15.86 -9.74
N ILE A 67 -5.29 -14.61 -9.28
CA ILE A 67 -6.56 -14.01 -8.85
C ILE A 67 -7.50 -13.96 -10.07
N ALA A 68 -8.76 -14.33 -9.90
CA ALA A 68 -9.73 -14.28 -10.97
C ALA A 68 -9.98 -12.82 -11.37
N ASP A 69 -10.13 -12.54 -12.66
CA ASP A 69 -10.21 -11.16 -13.15
C ASP A 69 -11.44 -10.42 -12.58
N GLU A 70 -12.51 -11.15 -12.25
CA GLU A 70 -13.73 -10.63 -11.61
C GLU A 70 -13.52 -10.17 -10.16
N GLN A 71 -12.44 -10.60 -9.51
CA GLN A 71 -12.09 -10.17 -8.16
C GLN A 71 -11.23 -8.88 -8.15
N LEU A 72 -10.86 -8.39 -9.33
CA LEU A 72 -10.07 -7.17 -9.48
C LEU A 72 -11.01 -6.01 -9.80
N ASP A 73 -11.25 -5.16 -8.79
CA ASP A 73 -12.04 -3.95 -8.98
C ASP A 73 -11.27 -2.90 -9.78
N ALA A 74 -11.94 -2.29 -10.76
CA ALA A 74 -11.39 -1.16 -11.49
C ALA A 74 -11.21 0.05 -10.55
N LEU A 75 -10.08 0.74 -10.71
CA LEU A 75 -9.80 1.97 -9.99
C LEU A 75 -10.52 3.12 -10.71
N GLN A 76 -11.72 3.46 -10.22
CA GLN A 76 -12.52 4.60 -10.69
C GLN A 76 -11.76 5.93 -10.49
N ASP A 77 -12.10 6.94 -11.30
CA ASP A 77 -11.51 8.29 -11.20
C ASP A 77 -11.85 8.95 -9.86
N VAL A 78 -13.13 8.91 -9.47
CA VAL A 78 -13.60 9.32 -8.13
C VAL A 78 -13.81 8.08 -7.28
N ARG A 79 -13.23 8.06 -6.08
CA ARG A 79 -13.24 6.90 -5.18
C ARG A 79 -14.09 7.16 -3.96
N GLN A 80 -15.08 6.30 -3.75
CA GLN A 80 -15.86 6.29 -2.52
C GLN A 80 -15.05 5.61 -1.40
N ILE A 81 -14.68 6.38 -0.38
CA ILE A 81 -13.96 5.90 0.80
C ILE A 81 -14.89 5.99 1.99
N ARG A 82 -15.17 4.84 2.63
CA ARG A 82 -15.95 4.81 3.86
C ARG A 82 -15.07 5.21 5.04
N VAL A 83 -15.56 6.13 5.86
CA VAL A 83 -14.90 6.62 7.06
C VAL A 83 -15.81 6.43 8.28
N ILE A 84 -15.20 6.37 9.47
CA ILE A 84 -15.93 6.47 10.72
C ILE A 84 -15.96 7.95 11.12
N TYR A 85 -17.14 8.44 11.46
CA TYR A 85 -17.34 9.83 11.87
C TYR A 85 -16.59 10.15 13.17
N GLY A 86 -15.98 11.35 13.24
CA GLY A 86 -15.26 11.82 14.43
C GLY A 86 -13.73 11.73 14.33
N PRO A 87 -12.98 12.09 15.39
CA PRO A 87 -13.47 12.47 16.72
C PRO A 87 -14.02 13.91 16.80
N HIS A 88 -13.59 14.81 15.91
CA HIS A 88 -13.90 16.25 15.97
C HIS A 88 -14.93 16.70 14.95
N ALA A 89 -15.72 15.79 14.40
CA ALA A 89 -16.80 16.15 13.49
C ALA A 89 -18.07 16.61 14.26
N ALA A 90 -18.01 16.69 15.58
CA ALA A 90 -19.14 17.09 16.39
C ALA A 90 -19.55 18.56 16.16
N PRO A 91 -20.80 18.93 16.47
CA PRO A 91 -21.35 20.28 16.24
C PRO A 91 -20.56 21.42 16.89
N GLU A 92 -19.73 21.12 17.90
CA GLU A 92 -18.88 22.11 18.56
C GLU A 92 -17.75 22.66 17.66
N TYR A 93 -17.38 21.91 16.62
CA TYR A 93 -16.31 22.30 15.68
C TYR A 93 -16.83 22.63 14.28
N PHE A 94 -17.90 21.96 13.84
CA PHE A 94 -18.47 22.13 12.51
C PHE A 94 -19.98 22.28 12.56
N THR A 95 -20.54 23.13 11.69
CA THR A 95 -21.98 23.15 11.48
C THR A 95 -22.43 21.86 10.78
N GLU A 96 -23.66 21.45 11.04
CA GLU A 96 -24.25 20.27 10.40
C GLU A 96 -24.24 20.38 8.86
N SER A 97 -24.60 21.56 8.33
CA SER A 97 -24.56 21.84 6.89
C SER A 97 -23.16 21.68 6.26
N TYR A 98 -22.10 21.95 7.03
CA TYR A 98 -20.74 21.78 6.56
C TYR A 98 -20.36 20.31 6.47
N ILE A 99 -20.78 19.51 7.45
CA ILE A 99 -20.60 18.06 7.43
C ILE A 99 -21.37 17.40 6.29
N GLU A 100 -22.61 17.84 6.04
CA GLU A 100 -23.38 17.39 4.86
C GLU A 100 -22.63 17.69 3.55
N THR A 101 -22.13 18.92 3.43
CA THR A 101 -21.32 19.33 2.27
C THR A 101 -20.06 18.50 2.15
N PHE A 102 -19.37 18.22 3.26
CA PHE A 102 -18.15 17.42 3.28
C PHE A 102 -18.36 16.02 2.70
N PHE A 103 -19.48 15.35 3.03
CA PHE A 103 -19.80 14.02 2.51
C PHE A 103 -20.39 14.02 1.09
N ALA A 104 -21.05 15.10 0.69
CA ALA A 104 -21.62 15.24 -0.65
C ALA A 104 -20.61 15.73 -1.71
N THR A 105 -19.47 16.28 -1.28
CA THR A 105 -18.44 16.83 -2.16
C THR A 105 -17.47 15.74 -2.61
N ASP A 106 -17.20 15.68 -3.90
CA ASP A 106 -16.04 14.97 -4.44
C ASP A 106 -14.77 15.81 -4.20
N TRP A 107 -13.78 15.24 -3.51
CA TRP A 107 -12.55 15.93 -3.11
C TRP A 107 -11.37 15.58 -4.03
N GLU A 108 -10.53 16.57 -4.35
CA GLU A 108 -9.27 16.44 -5.11
C GLU A 108 -8.05 16.77 -4.22
#